data_AF-A0A1C3JKK6-F1
#
_entry.id   AF-A0A1C3JKK6-F1
#
_cell.length_a   1.000
_cell.length_b   1.000
_cell.length_c   1.000
_cell.angle_alpha   90.00
_cell.angle_beta   90.00
_cell.angle_gamma   90.00
#
_symmetry.space_group_name_H-M   'P 1'
#
loop_
_entity.id
_entity.type
_entity.pdbx_description
1 polymer ?
#
loop_
_entity_poly.entity_id
_entity_poly.type
_entity_poly.pdbx_seq_one_letter_code
_entity_poly.pdbx_strand_id
1 'polypeptide(L)' 'MSSLQQTWHRHVEAWQTTNFSQAQYCRTHDLDQSQFSYWKRKFNRTKS' A
#
# COMPACT_ATOMS: atom_id res chain seq x y z
N MET A 1 -7.97 -7.84 11.86
CA MET A 1 -7.75 -6.88 10.77
C MET A 1 -9.01 -6.79 9.93
N SER A 2 -9.52 -5.59 9.62
CA SER A 2 -10.68 -5.44 8.74
C SER A 2 -10.37 -5.86 7.30
N SER A 3 -11.39 -6.15 6.49
CA SER A 3 -11.23 -6.49 5.06
C SER A 3 -10.45 -5.43 4.30
N LEU A 4 -10.73 -4.16 4.56
CA LEU A 4 -10.00 -3.02 3.99
C LEU A 4 -8.50 -3.07 4.35
N GLN A 5 -8.17 -3.30 5.61
CA GLN A 5 -6.78 -3.40 6.06
C GLN A 5 -6.04 -4.55 5.35
N GLN A 6 -6.69 -5.68 5.14
CA GLN A 6 -6.08 -6.82 4.45
C GLN A 6 -5.81 -6.51 2.97
N THR A 7 -6.75 -5.85 2.28
CA THR A 7 -6.57 -5.41 0.89
C THR A 7 -5.39 -4.46 0.76
N TRP A 8 -5.30 -3.45 1.62
CA TRP A 8 -4.19 -2.50 1.59
C TRP A 8 -2.86 -3.12 1.99
N HIS A 9 -2.86 -4.09 2.92
CA HIS A 9 -1.64 -4.83 3.27
C HIS A 9 -1.10 -5.56 2.06
N ARG A 10 -1.96 -6.29 1.33
CA ARG A 10 -1.58 -6.99 0.09
C ARG A 10 -1.03 -6.04 -0.96
N HIS A 11 -1.64 -4.88 -1.15
CA HIS A 11 -1.11 -3.88 -2.08
C HIS A 11 0.25 -3.33 -1.67
N VAL A 12 0.46 -3.07 -0.37
CA VAL A 12 1.76 -2.56 0.12
C VAL A 12 2.84 -3.64 0.01
N GLU A 13 2.54 -4.90 0.31
CA GLU A 13 3.47 -6.02 0.14
C GLU A 13 3.79 -6.27 -1.34
N ALA A 14 2.77 -6.33 -2.19
CA ALA A 14 2.96 -6.48 -3.63
C ALA A 14 3.78 -5.32 -4.20
N TRP A 15 3.49 -4.08 -3.81
CA TRP A 15 4.28 -2.92 -4.22
C TRP A 15 5.76 -3.04 -3.81
N GLN A 16 6.07 -3.52 -2.60
CA GLN A 16 7.46 -3.71 -2.15
C GLN A 16 8.24 -4.72 -2.99
N THR A 17 7.55 -5.69 -3.62
CA THR A 17 8.18 -6.64 -4.54
C THR A 17 8.37 -6.08 -5.96
N THR A 18 7.79 -4.93 -6.27
CA THR A 18 7.98 -4.24 -7.55
C THR A 18 9.08 -3.18 -7.46
N ASN A 19 9.77 -2.91 -8.57
CA ASN A 19 10.66 -1.75 -8.71
C ASN A 19 9.89 -0.46 -9.06
N PHE A 20 8.57 -0.42 -8.91
CA PHE A 20 7.76 0.74 -9.26
C PHE A 20 7.80 1.80 -8.16
N SER A 21 7.83 3.07 -8.58
CA SER A 21 7.49 4.16 -7.66
C SER A 21 6.05 4.00 -7.17
N GLN A 22 5.75 4.55 -6.00
CA GLN A 22 4.40 4.54 -5.45
C GLN A 22 3.36 5.08 -6.44
N ALA A 23 3.69 6.17 -7.16
CA ALA A 23 2.80 6.77 -8.15
C ALA A 23 2.55 5.85 -9.35
N GLN A 24 3.58 5.13 -9.83
CA GLN A 24 3.42 4.14 -10.90
C GLN A 24 2.52 2.99 -10.45
N TYR A 25 2.78 2.42 -9.28
CA TYR A 25 1.96 1.34 -8.73
C TYR A 25 0.50 1.76 -8.55
N CYS A 26 0.26 2.96 -7.99
CA CYS A 26 -1.09 3.47 -7.82
C CYS A 26 -1.81 3.68 -9.16
N ARG A 27 -1.12 4.19 -10.19
CA ARG A 27 -1.73 4.36 -11.53
C ARG A 27 -2.03 3.02 -12.21
N THR A 28 -1.14 2.04 -12.09
CA THR A 28 -1.34 0.71 -12.71
C THR A 28 -2.47 -0.08 -12.06
N HIS A 29 -2.70 0.12 -10.75
CA HIS A 29 -3.71 -0.60 -9.98
C HIS A 29 -4.94 0.24 -9.63
N ASP A 30 -5.10 1.41 -10.24
CA ASP A 30 -6.18 2.38 -9.98
C ASP A 30 -6.42 2.68 -8.49
N LEU A 31 -5.33 2.88 -7.76
CA LEU A 31 -5.34 3.16 -6.33
C LEU A 31 -5.21 4.66 -6.06
N ASP A 32 -5.91 5.12 -5.02
CA ASP A 32 -5.72 6.46 -4.50
C ASP A 32 -4.35 6.58 -3.78
N GLN A 33 -3.54 7.53 -4.22
CA GLN A 33 -2.18 7.74 -3.70
C GLN A 33 -2.17 8.22 -2.24
N SER A 34 -3.20 8.95 -1.81
CA SER A 34 -3.30 9.48 -0.44
C SER A 34 -3.64 8.35 0.54
N GLN A 35 -4.60 7.49 0.17
CA GLN A 35 -4.95 6.28 0.90
C GLN A 35 -3.77 5.31 0.96
N PHE A 36 -3.07 5.10 -0.16
CA PHE A 36 -1.88 4.25 -0.18
C PHE A 36 -0.80 4.77 0.79
N SER A 37 -0.55 6.08 0.80
CA SER A 37 0.41 6.70 1.71
C SER A 37 0.00 6.53 3.18
N TYR A 38 -1.28 6.69 3.49
CA TYR A 38 -1.83 6.48 4.83
C TYR A 38 -1.58 5.03 5.30
N TRP A 39 -1.97 4.05 4.49
CA TRP A 39 -1.84 2.62 4.84
C TRP A 39 -0.38 2.18 4.93
N LYS A 40 0.47 2.63 4.01
CA LYS A 40 1.92 2.41 4.07
C LYS A 40 2.53 2.91 5.39
N ARG A 41 2.20 4.14 5.80
CA ARG A 41 2.66 4.71 7.08
C ARG A 41 2.11 3.94 8.28
N LYS A 42 0.84 3.52 8.21
CA LYS A 42 0.19 2.73 9.25
C LYS A 42 0.88 1.39 9.45
N PHE A 43 1.19 0.65 8.38
CA PHE A 43 1.88 -0.64 8.48
C PHE A 43 3.35 -0.48 8.93
N ASN A 44 4.03 0.58 8.53
CA ASN A 44 5.39 0.86 9.01
C ASN A 44 5.45 1.12 10.52
N ARG A 45 4.38 1.67 11.12
CA ARG A 45 4.30 1.89 12.58
C ARG A 45 3.99 0.63 13.38
N THR A 46 3.43 -0.40 12.74
CA THR A 46 3.07 -1.67 13.40
C THR A 46 4.20 -2.70 13.35
N LYS A 47 5.32 -2.42 12.67
CA LYS A 47 6.53 -3.27 12.67
C LYS A 47 7.48 -3.02 13.86
N SER A 48 7.01 -2.40 14.96
CA SER A 48 7.78 -2.23 16.21
C SER A 48 7.31 -3.16 17.30
#